data_AF-A0A3D1QZN8-F1
#
_entry.id   AF-A0A3D1QZN8-F1
#
_cell.length_a   1.000
_cell.length_b   1.000
_cell.length_c   1.000
_cell.angle_alpha   90.00
_cell.angle_beta   90.00
_cell.angle_gamma   90.00
#
_symmetry.space_group_name_H-M   'P 1'
#
loop_
_entity.id
_entity.type
_entity.pdbx_description
1 polymer ?
#
loop_
_entity_poly.entity_id
_entity_poly.type
_entity_poly.pdbx_seq_one_letter_code
_entity_poly.pdbx_strand_id
1 'polypeptide(L)'
;ALVISPDCSAMRHRLVSVLPVKRWKGTPPKDLGSKELSDFLASLRDGVSASDVFYLGSLEGEGTPATRYQAKLDVMCALQLPADEPGRGDWIRQRRIARLEPDFVRSLPVRLFQSVARVGFDDQAWYSTGDLEWVVAQADAGLAQIEAEVMAKRANAHRSRVADPGNVQRIQASEREVKDLEKRRDDLSDRFSPLRSELRRRSAGGQIRGSSGP
;
A
#
# COMPACT_ATOMS: atom_id res chain seq x y z
N ALA A 1 19.21 3.03 -16.02
CA ALA A 1 18.77 1.99 -15.07
C ALA A 1 18.66 2.63 -13.69
N LEU A 2 17.51 2.52 -13.03
CA LEU A 2 17.29 3.12 -11.71
C LEU A 2 17.84 2.17 -10.64
N VAL A 3 18.52 2.72 -9.64
CA VAL A 3 19.40 2.00 -8.71
C VAL A 3 19.02 2.36 -7.28
N ILE A 4 18.80 1.35 -6.44
CA ILE A 4 18.59 1.53 -5.00
C ILE A 4 19.93 1.42 -4.28
N SER A 5 20.29 2.46 -3.54
CA SER A 5 21.37 2.44 -2.55
C SER A 5 20.91 3.22 -1.31
N PRO A 6 21.24 2.80 -0.10
CA PRO A 6 21.10 3.65 1.08
C PRO A 6 21.89 4.96 0.88
N ASP A 7 21.29 6.10 1.22
CA ASP A 7 21.91 7.43 1.06
C ASP A 7 23.28 7.53 1.75
N CYS A 8 23.44 6.82 2.87
CA CYS A 8 24.67 6.78 3.62
C CYS A 8 25.76 5.89 3.00
N SER A 9 25.40 4.87 2.21
CA SER A 9 26.38 3.93 1.67
C SER A 9 27.08 4.49 0.43
N ALA A 10 26.33 5.14 -0.47
CA ALA A 10 26.90 5.75 -1.67
C ALA A 10 27.85 6.91 -1.37
N MET A 11 27.66 7.61 -0.25
CA MET A 11 28.57 8.69 0.17
C MET A 11 29.84 8.18 0.84
N ARG A 12 29.80 7.00 1.49
CA ARG A 12 30.92 6.48 2.31
C ARG A 12 31.75 5.40 1.61
N HIS A 13 31.13 4.61 0.74
CA HIS A 13 31.76 3.46 0.10
C HIS A 13 31.95 3.69 -1.39
N ARG A 14 33.12 3.28 -1.90
CA ARG A 14 33.46 3.38 -3.32
C ARG A 14 32.86 2.27 -4.16
N LEU A 15 32.49 1.16 -3.54
CA LEU A 15 31.82 0.05 -4.18
C LEU A 15 30.48 -0.13 -3.47
N VAL A 16 29.39 0.00 -4.21
CA VAL A 16 28.04 -0.20 -3.67
C VAL A 16 27.34 -1.32 -4.42
N SER A 17 26.69 -2.20 -3.66
CA SER A 17 25.80 -3.20 -4.24
C SER A 17 24.47 -2.56 -4.55
N VAL A 18 23.95 -2.85 -5.74
CA VAL A 18 22.76 -2.22 -6.28
C VAL A 18 21.88 -3.23 -6.98
N LEU A 19 20.57 -2.96 -6.97
CA LEU A 19 19.58 -3.73 -7.71
C LEU A 19 19.03 -2.90 -8.88
N PRO A 20 18.92 -3.48 -10.10
CA PRO A 20 18.26 -2.82 -11.21
C PRO A 20 16.77 -2.67 -10.92
N VAL A 21 16.27 -1.45 -11.09
CA VAL A 21 14.86 -1.14 -11.01
C VAL A 21 14.27 -0.97 -12.41
N LYS A 22 13.09 -1.55 -12.62
CA LYS A 22 12.30 -1.42 -13.85
C LYS A 22 10.89 -0.96 -13.52
N ARG A 23 10.24 -0.31 -14.48
CA ARG A 23 8.80 -0.04 -14.40
C ARG A 23 8.06 -1.38 -14.33
N TRP A 24 7.21 -1.53 -13.32
CA TRP A 24 6.29 -2.64 -13.24
C TRP A 24 5.29 -2.50 -14.39
N LYS A 25 5.28 -3.48 -15.29
CA LYS A 25 4.40 -3.49 -16.47
C LYS A 25 3.04 -4.15 -16.19
N GLY A 26 2.84 -4.64 -14.97
CA GLY A 26 1.53 -5.14 -14.56
C GLY A 26 0.52 -4.00 -14.54
N THR A 27 -0.70 -4.29 -14.96
CA THR A 27 -1.84 -3.41 -14.72
C THR A 27 -2.45 -3.88 -13.41
N PRO A 28 -2.57 -3.03 -12.37
CA PRO A 28 -3.42 -3.37 -11.24
C PRO A 28 -4.82 -3.64 -11.81
N PRO A 29 -5.48 -4.76 -11.49
CA PRO A 29 -6.80 -5.00 -12.05
C PRO A 29 -7.75 -3.90 -11.54
N LYS A 30 -8.49 -3.28 -12.47
CA LYS A 30 -9.22 -2.03 -12.23
C LYS A 30 -10.50 -2.22 -11.40
N ASP A 31 -10.99 -3.45 -11.32
CA ASP A 31 -12.28 -3.81 -10.73
C ASP A 31 -12.13 -4.72 -9.50
N LEU A 32 -10.98 -4.67 -8.82
CA LEU A 32 -10.81 -5.41 -7.58
C LEU A 32 -11.51 -4.68 -6.44
N GLY A 33 -12.31 -5.43 -5.67
CA GLY A 33 -12.69 -4.98 -4.34
C GLY A 33 -11.46 -4.81 -3.44
N SER A 34 -11.63 -4.11 -2.32
CA SER A 34 -10.54 -3.79 -1.41
C SER A 34 -9.82 -5.02 -0.85
N LYS A 35 -10.54 -6.15 -0.69
CA LYS A 35 -9.95 -7.44 -0.29
C LYS A 35 -9.10 -8.02 -1.41
N GLU A 36 -9.64 -8.13 -2.62
CA GLU A 36 -8.97 -8.72 -3.76
C GLU A 36 -7.74 -7.91 -4.15
N LEU A 37 -7.77 -6.58 -3.99
CA LEU A 37 -6.63 -5.71 -4.18
C LEU A 37 -5.54 -5.94 -3.13
N SER A 38 -5.91 -6.06 -1.86
CA SER A 38 -4.97 -6.38 -0.77
C SER A 38 -4.30 -7.74 -1.01
N ASP A 39 -5.09 -8.76 -1.35
CA ASP A 39 -4.63 -10.11 -1.64
C ASP A 39 -3.74 -10.12 -2.90
N PHE A 40 -4.07 -9.34 -3.94
CA PHE A 40 -3.25 -9.17 -5.14
C PHE A 40 -1.89 -8.53 -4.82
N LEU A 41 -1.88 -7.42 -4.07
CA LEU A 41 -0.64 -6.75 -3.66
C LEU A 41 0.22 -7.65 -2.75
N ALA A 42 -0.41 -8.44 -1.88
CA ALA A 42 0.28 -9.48 -1.10
C ALA A 42 0.86 -10.58 -1.99
N SER A 43 0.15 -11.02 -3.02
CA SER A 43 0.66 -12.04 -3.97
C SER A 43 1.86 -11.55 -4.79
N LEU A 44 1.92 -10.24 -5.10
CA LEU A 44 3.06 -9.61 -5.75
C LEU A 44 4.26 -9.51 -4.80
N ARG A 45 4.02 -9.18 -3.52
CA ARG A 45 5.03 -9.14 -2.46
C ARG A 45 5.67 -10.52 -2.24
N ASP A 46 4.83 -11.55 -2.20
CA ASP A 46 5.26 -12.92 -1.88
C ASP A 46 5.94 -13.62 -3.06
N GLY A 47 6.08 -12.93 -4.20
CA GLY A 47 6.76 -13.46 -5.39
C GLY A 47 6.04 -14.67 -6.00
N VAL A 48 4.76 -14.89 -5.67
CA VAL A 48 3.97 -16.05 -6.16
C VAL A 48 3.90 -16.04 -7.69
N SER A 49 3.90 -14.86 -8.30
CA SER A 49 3.88 -14.67 -9.75
C SER A 49 5.27 -14.43 -10.37
N ALA A 50 6.26 -14.03 -9.59
CA ALA A 50 7.65 -13.82 -10.04
C ALA A 50 8.61 -13.80 -8.84
N SER A 51 9.26 -14.93 -8.53
CA SER A 51 10.13 -15.11 -7.34
C SER A 51 11.33 -14.16 -7.30
N ASP A 52 11.74 -13.65 -8.45
CA ASP A 52 13.00 -12.92 -8.63
C ASP A 52 12.81 -11.41 -8.70
N VAL A 53 11.62 -10.93 -8.33
CA VAL A 53 11.22 -9.53 -8.47
C VAL A 53 10.67 -9.02 -7.15
N PHE A 54 11.14 -7.85 -6.72
CA PHE A 54 10.68 -7.17 -5.52
C PHE A 54 9.90 -5.91 -5.89
N TYR A 55 8.60 -5.86 -5.61
CA TYR A 55 7.76 -4.70 -5.91
C TYR A 55 8.09 -3.51 -5.00
N LEU A 56 8.28 -2.33 -5.61
CA LEU A 56 8.72 -1.11 -4.91
C LEU A 56 7.61 -0.06 -4.74
N GLY A 57 6.42 -0.28 -5.31
CA GLY A 57 5.38 0.74 -5.32
C GLY A 57 5.72 1.92 -6.23
N SER A 58 5.20 3.10 -5.93
CA SER A 58 5.53 4.36 -6.61
C SER A 58 6.83 4.96 -6.07
N LEU A 59 7.63 5.57 -6.94
CA LEU A 59 8.85 6.30 -6.58
C LEU A 59 8.65 7.80 -6.77
N GLU A 60 9.27 8.62 -5.92
CA GLU A 60 9.19 10.09 -6.04
C GLU A 60 9.95 10.60 -7.27
N GLY A 61 9.36 11.54 -8.02
CA GLY A 61 10.07 12.35 -9.02
C GLY A 61 10.04 11.84 -10.47
N GLU A 62 9.40 10.69 -10.76
CA GLU A 62 9.30 10.19 -12.13
C GLU A 62 7.91 9.59 -12.44
N GLY A 63 7.26 10.11 -13.49
CA GLY A 63 5.95 9.65 -13.98
C GLY A 63 4.74 10.22 -13.23
N THR A 64 3.54 9.91 -13.73
CA THR A 64 2.30 10.18 -13.00
C THR A 64 2.24 9.34 -11.72
N PRO A 65 1.47 9.73 -10.69
CA PRO A 65 1.28 8.97 -9.44
C PRO A 65 0.84 7.51 -9.62
N ALA A 66 0.49 7.09 -10.84
CA ALA A 66 0.14 5.73 -11.23
C ALA A 66 1.34 4.86 -11.64
N THR A 67 2.54 5.44 -11.81
CA THR A 67 3.72 4.67 -12.24
C THR A 67 4.25 3.86 -11.05
N ARG A 68 4.42 2.56 -11.24
CA ARG A 68 4.90 1.62 -10.22
C ARG A 68 6.17 0.94 -10.69
N TYR A 69 7.02 0.57 -9.75
CA TYR A 69 8.37 0.07 -10.00
C TYR A 69 8.61 -1.27 -9.30
N GLN A 70 9.59 -2.01 -9.80
CA GLN A 70 10.05 -3.27 -9.23
C GLN A 70 11.58 -3.36 -9.31
N ALA A 71 12.23 -3.91 -8.29
CA ALA A 71 13.63 -4.29 -8.30
C ALA A 71 13.77 -5.74 -8.76
N LYS A 72 14.83 -6.04 -9.50
CA LYS A 72 15.23 -7.40 -9.88
C LYS A 72 16.18 -7.97 -8.85
N LEU A 73 15.77 -9.03 -8.16
CA LEU A 73 16.59 -9.74 -7.16
C LEU A 73 17.54 -10.74 -7.82
N ASP A 74 17.20 -11.25 -9.01
CA ASP A 74 18.07 -12.11 -9.83
C ASP A 74 19.33 -11.42 -10.35
N VAL A 75 19.37 -10.08 -10.28
CA VAL A 75 20.47 -9.28 -10.80
C VAL A 75 20.99 -8.37 -9.70
N MET A 76 22.04 -8.80 -9.01
CA MET A 76 22.79 -7.94 -8.11
C MET A 76 24.05 -7.44 -8.81
N CYS A 77 24.17 -6.12 -8.94
CA CYS A 77 25.34 -5.50 -9.55
C CYS A 77 26.16 -4.77 -8.48
N ALA A 78 27.48 -4.70 -8.69
CA ALA A 78 28.32 -3.78 -7.95
C ALA A 78 28.62 -2.57 -8.83
N LEU A 79 28.47 -1.36 -8.29
CA LEU A 79 28.84 -0.11 -8.96
C LEU A 79 30.01 0.53 -8.24
N GLN A 80 31.05 0.84 -9.03
CA GLN A 80 32.17 1.66 -8.58
C GLN A 80 31.78 3.13 -8.68
N LEU A 81 31.79 3.83 -7.55
CA LEU A 81 31.52 5.26 -7.45
C LEU A 81 32.81 6.08 -7.63
N PRO A 82 32.68 7.35 -8.08
CA PRO A 82 33.82 8.26 -8.16
C PRO A 82 34.58 8.37 -6.84
N ALA A 83 35.89 8.49 -7.00
CA ALA A 83 36.86 8.44 -5.92
C ALA A 83 36.79 9.68 -5.02
N ASP A 84 36.51 10.83 -5.63
CA ASP A 84 36.46 12.17 -5.08
C ASP A 84 35.02 12.56 -4.66
N GLU A 85 34.89 13.31 -3.57
CA GLU A 85 33.58 13.74 -3.03
C GLU A 85 32.77 14.61 -4.01
N PRO A 86 33.34 15.63 -4.67
CA PRO A 86 32.58 16.46 -5.61
C PRO A 86 32.04 15.66 -6.79
N GLY A 87 32.89 14.86 -7.44
CA GLY A 87 32.51 14.00 -8.55
C GLY A 87 31.51 12.91 -8.14
N ARG A 88 31.58 12.41 -6.90
CA ARG A 88 30.59 11.50 -6.35
C ARG A 88 29.25 12.17 -6.12
N GLY A 89 29.22 13.38 -5.57
CA GLY A 89 28.01 14.17 -5.39
C GLY A 89 27.32 14.46 -6.73
N ASP A 90 28.08 14.81 -7.76
CA ASP A 90 27.58 15.05 -9.11
C ASP A 90 27.08 13.77 -9.77
N TRP A 91 27.83 12.68 -9.65
CA TRP A 91 27.45 11.37 -10.16
C TRP A 91 26.13 10.90 -9.54
N ILE A 92 25.96 11.06 -8.22
CA ILE A 92 24.73 10.73 -7.51
C ILE A 92 23.60 11.63 -7.98
N ARG A 93 23.80 12.96 -8.05
CA ARG A 93 22.76 13.89 -8.55
C ARG A 93 22.30 13.55 -9.97
N GLN A 94 23.21 13.18 -10.86
CA GLN A 94 22.89 12.85 -12.25
C GLN A 94 22.18 11.50 -12.41
N ARG A 95 22.48 10.51 -11.56
CA ARG A 95 21.97 9.13 -11.69
C ARG A 95 20.87 8.77 -10.69
N ARG A 96 20.67 9.58 -9.65
CA ARG A 96 19.60 9.41 -8.67
C ARG A 96 18.32 9.98 -9.25
N ILE A 97 17.61 9.12 -9.97
CA ILE A 97 16.36 9.46 -10.66
C ILE A 97 15.21 9.61 -9.67
N ALA A 98 15.20 8.80 -8.61
CA ALA A 98 14.16 8.82 -7.59
C ALA A 98 14.71 8.47 -6.21
N ARG A 99 13.96 8.84 -5.17
CA ARG A 99 14.18 8.37 -3.81
C ARG A 99 13.15 7.30 -3.48
N LEU A 100 13.59 6.25 -2.80
CA LEU A 100 12.65 5.40 -2.09
C LEU A 100 12.01 6.24 -0.99
N GLU A 101 10.70 6.08 -0.83
CA GLU A 101 9.95 6.76 0.20
C GLU A 101 10.57 6.42 1.60
N PRO A 102 10.78 7.41 2.50
CA PRO A 102 11.52 7.18 3.75
C PRO A 102 10.94 6.08 4.66
N ASP A 103 9.62 5.91 4.71
CA ASP A 103 8.99 4.83 5.49
C ASP A 103 9.24 3.46 4.85
N PHE A 104 9.28 3.40 3.51
CA PHE A 104 9.71 2.24 2.76
C PHE A 104 11.18 1.87 3.04
N VAL A 105 12.10 2.86 3.09
CA VAL A 105 13.52 2.61 3.43
C VAL A 105 13.66 2.05 4.85
N ARG A 106 12.90 2.57 5.81
CA ARG A 106 12.92 2.12 7.20
C ARG A 106 12.45 0.67 7.36
N SER A 107 11.54 0.24 6.51
CA SER A 107 10.98 -1.12 6.54
C SER A 107 11.67 -2.08 5.56
N LEU A 108 12.53 -1.59 4.65
CA LEU A 108 13.23 -2.40 3.64
C LEU A 108 14.02 -3.59 4.21
N PRO A 109 14.80 -3.46 5.30
CA PRO A 109 15.53 -4.61 5.86
C PRO A 109 14.59 -5.67 6.43
N VAL A 110 13.50 -5.25 7.08
CA VAL A 110 12.45 -6.13 7.60
C VAL A 110 11.72 -6.82 6.45
N ARG A 111 11.42 -6.10 5.36
CA ARG A 111 10.76 -6.64 4.16
C ARG A 111 11.63 -7.63 3.40
N LEU A 112 12.92 -7.32 3.23
CA LEU A 112 13.89 -8.25 2.64
C LEU A 112 14.02 -9.49 3.51
N PHE A 113 14.01 -9.34 4.84
CA PHE A 113 14.02 -10.47 5.75
C PHE A 113 12.69 -11.25 5.74
N GLN A 114 11.54 -10.59 5.63
CA GLN A 114 10.20 -11.21 5.52
C GLN A 114 9.97 -11.88 4.17
N SER A 115 10.59 -11.40 3.08
CA SER A 115 10.48 -12.05 1.77
C SER A 115 11.22 -13.39 1.73
N VAL A 116 12.26 -13.57 2.57
CA VAL A 116 12.93 -14.87 2.78
C VAL A 116 12.32 -15.64 3.96
N ALA A 117 11.86 -14.96 5.00
CA ALA A 117 11.20 -15.55 6.15
C ALA A 117 9.69 -15.62 5.88
N ARG A 118 9.23 -16.74 5.30
CA ARG A 118 7.81 -17.13 5.21
C ARG A 118 7.14 -17.19 6.59
N VAL A 119 6.90 -16.06 7.22
CA VAL A 119 6.21 -15.97 8.50
C VAL A 119 5.30 -14.76 8.45
N GLY A 120 4.01 -15.04 8.32
CA GLY A 120 2.95 -14.05 8.19
C GLY A 120 2.91 -13.08 9.36
N PHE A 121 3.46 -11.89 9.14
CA PHE A 121 3.16 -10.72 9.94
C PHE A 121 2.37 -9.76 9.06
N ASP A 122 1.12 -9.47 9.46
CA ASP A 122 0.29 -8.43 8.87
C ASP A 122 0.87 -7.04 9.22
N ASP A 123 2.05 -6.71 8.67
CA ASP A 123 2.69 -5.42 8.88
C ASP A 123 2.04 -4.37 7.98
N GLN A 124 1.07 -3.62 8.51
CA GLN A 124 0.32 -2.59 7.78
C GLN A 124 1.17 -1.38 7.36
N ALA A 125 2.39 -1.21 7.92
CA ALA A 125 3.32 -0.17 7.51
C ALA A 125 4.03 -0.48 6.18
N TRP A 126 3.75 -1.64 5.58
CA TRP A 126 4.39 -2.06 4.35
C TRP A 126 3.92 -1.29 3.10
N TYR A 127 2.70 -0.77 3.06
CA TYR A 127 2.27 -0.02 1.88
C TYR A 127 3.13 1.24 1.70
N SER A 128 3.44 1.63 0.46
CA SER A 128 3.88 3.02 0.20
C SER A 128 2.74 3.96 0.56
N THR A 129 3.00 5.24 0.87
CA THR A 129 1.91 6.15 1.26
C THR A 129 0.82 6.25 0.19
N GLY A 130 1.20 6.33 -1.10
CA GLY A 130 0.22 6.35 -2.19
C GLY A 130 -0.56 5.04 -2.36
N ASP A 131 0.06 3.88 -2.12
CA ASP A 131 -0.67 2.60 -2.14
C ASP A 131 -1.58 2.45 -0.92
N LEU A 132 -1.15 2.93 0.24
CA LEU A 132 -1.93 2.95 1.47
C LEU A 132 -3.18 3.85 1.32
N GLU A 133 -2.99 5.06 0.78
CA GLU A 133 -4.09 5.97 0.43
C GLU A 133 -5.09 5.30 -0.52
N TRP A 134 -4.60 4.61 -1.54
CA TRP A 134 -5.46 3.94 -2.51
C TRP A 134 -6.25 2.79 -1.88
N VAL A 135 -5.60 1.94 -1.07
CA VAL A 135 -6.26 0.83 -0.36
C VAL A 135 -7.31 1.35 0.62
N VAL A 136 -6.99 2.40 1.39
CA VAL A 136 -7.93 3.04 2.32
C VAL A 136 -9.10 3.67 1.57
N ALA A 137 -8.85 4.38 0.46
CA ALA A 137 -9.92 4.98 -0.34
C ALA A 137 -10.88 3.93 -0.91
N GLN A 138 -10.37 2.78 -1.38
CA GLN A 138 -11.22 1.68 -1.83
C GLN A 138 -12.02 1.04 -0.69
N ALA A 139 -11.42 0.89 0.49
CA ALA A 139 -12.11 0.39 1.67
C ALA A 139 -13.22 1.34 2.14
N ASP A 140 -12.96 2.66 2.12
CA ASP A 140 -13.93 3.69 2.49
C ASP A 140 -15.10 3.74 1.50
N ALA A 141 -14.82 3.64 0.20
CA ALA A 141 -15.85 3.52 -0.83
C ALA A 141 -16.71 2.26 -0.63
N GLY A 142 -16.09 1.11 -0.32
CA GLY A 142 -16.78 -0.14 -0.02
C GLY A 142 -17.67 -0.05 1.24
N LEU A 143 -17.19 0.63 2.30
CA LEU A 143 -18.00 0.88 3.50
C LEU A 143 -19.20 1.77 3.18
N ALA A 144 -19.00 2.87 2.46
CA ALA A 144 -20.08 3.78 2.08
C ALA A 144 -21.19 3.05 1.29
N GLN A 145 -20.80 2.11 0.41
CA GLN A 145 -21.76 1.27 -0.31
C GLN A 145 -22.55 0.37 0.65
N ILE A 146 -21.89 -0.35 1.56
CA ILE A 146 -22.57 -1.23 2.52
C ILE A 146 -23.48 -0.41 3.45
N GLU A 147 -23.06 0.77 3.89
CA GLU A 147 -23.89 1.67 4.70
C GLU A 147 -25.15 2.12 3.97
N ALA A 148 -25.05 2.45 2.67
CA ALA A 148 -26.20 2.77 1.84
C ALA A 148 -27.16 1.58 1.72
N GLU A 149 -26.63 0.36 1.56
CA GLU A 149 -27.43 -0.88 1.52
C GLU A 149 -28.13 -1.15 2.86
N VAL A 150 -27.44 -0.99 4.00
CA VAL A 150 -28.02 -1.11 5.34
C VAL A 150 -29.16 -0.12 5.54
N MET A 151 -28.96 1.14 5.16
CA MET A 151 -30.00 2.19 5.24
C MET A 151 -31.22 1.85 4.40
N ALA A 152 -31.03 1.43 3.15
CA ALA A 152 -32.11 1.04 2.25
C ALA A 152 -32.89 -0.19 2.79
N LYS A 153 -32.18 -1.19 3.31
CA LYS A 153 -32.78 -2.41 3.87
C LYS A 153 -33.53 -2.14 5.17
N ARG A 154 -33.00 -1.28 6.06
CA ARG A 154 -33.72 -0.81 7.27
C ARG A 154 -35.02 -0.09 6.91
N ALA A 155 -34.99 0.80 5.92
CA ALA A 155 -36.20 1.48 5.45
C ALA A 155 -37.24 0.50 4.88
N ASN A 156 -36.80 -0.55 4.16
CA ASN A 156 -37.68 -1.59 3.64
C ASN A 156 -38.25 -2.49 4.76
N ALA A 157 -37.46 -2.85 5.76
CA ALA A 157 -37.91 -3.60 6.92
C ALA A 157 -38.96 -2.81 7.71
N HIS A 158 -38.72 -1.51 7.94
CA HIS A 158 -39.67 -0.63 8.61
C HIS A 158 -40.99 -0.52 7.82
N ARG A 159 -40.92 -0.27 6.50
CA ARG A 159 -42.11 -0.26 5.63
C ARG A 159 -42.89 -1.57 5.67
N SER A 160 -42.18 -2.70 5.67
CA SER A 160 -42.81 -4.03 5.71
C SER A 160 -43.52 -4.30 7.04
N ARG A 161 -42.97 -3.81 8.15
CA ARG A 161 -43.55 -3.91 9.49
C ARG A 161 -44.80 -3.04 9.65
N VAL A 162 -44.82 -1.86 9.04
CA VAL A 162 -45.99 -0.96 9.06
C VAL A 162 -47.10 -1.46 8.14
N ALA A 163 -46.76 -1.97 6.95
CA ALA A 163 -47.73 -2.40 5.95
C ALA A 163 -48.41 -3.75 6.27
N ASP A 164 -47.68 -4.68 6.89
CA ASP A 164 -48.21 -6.01 7.23
C ASP A 164 -47.58 -6.53 8.53
N PRO A 165 -48.06 -6.04 9.69
CA PRO A 165 -47.49 -6.39 11.00
C PRO A 165 -47.73 -7.86 11.40
N GLY A 166 -48.67 -8.56 10.75
CA GLY A 166 -48.96 -9.97 11.01
C GLY A 166 -47.96 -10.93 10.37
N ASN A 167 -47.20 -10.48 9.37
CA ASN A 167 -46.23 -11.30 8.66
C ASN A 167 -44.85 -11.30 9.35
N VAL A 168 -44.83 -11.92 10.51
CA VAL A 168 -43.64 -12.02 11.39
C VAL A 168 -42.45 -12.65 10.67
N GLN A 169 -42.67 -13.63 9.79
CA GLN A 169 -41.59 -14.27 9.04
C GLN A 169 -40.87 -13.30 8.09
N ARG A 170 -41.62 -12.47 7.35
CA ARG A 170 -41.03 -11.48 6.44
C ARG A 170 -40.26 -10.39 7.18
N ILE A 171 -40.79 -9.95 8.33
CA ILE A 171 -40.13 -8.96 9.19
C ILE A 171 -38.82 -9.53 9.73
N GLN A 172 -38.85 -10.75 10.29
CA GLN A 172 -37.65 -11.42 10.80
C GLN A 172 -36.60 -11.69 9.71
N ALA A 173 -37.01 -12.08 8.50
CA ALA A 173 -36.09 -12.25 7.39
C ALA A 173 -35.39 -10.93 7.02
N SER A 174 -36.15 -9.83 6.95
CA SER A 174 -35.60 -8.49 6.66
C SER A 174 -34.66 -8.01 7.77
N GLU A 175 -34.98 -8.26 9.04
CA GLU A 175 -34.11 -7.92 10.17
C GLU A 175 -32.81 -8.74 10.17
N ARG A 176 -32.85 -10.02 9.77
CA ARG A 176 -31.64 -10.85 9.59
C ARG A 176 -30.73 -10.30 8.50
N GLU A 177 -31.30 -9.95 7.34
CA GLU A 177 -30.52 -9.35 6.25
C GLU A 177 -29.82 -8.04 6.67
N VAL A 178 -30.52 -7.19 7.43
CA VAL A 178 -29.91 -5.96 7.99
C VAL A 178 -28.75 -6.31 8.92
N LYS A 179 -28.94 -7.29 9.81
CA LYS A 179 -27.91 -7.72 10.77
C LYS A 179 -26.68 -8.32 10.07
N ASP A 180 -26.88 -9.08 8.99
CA ASP A 180 -25.79 -9.66 8.22
C ASP A 180 -24.97 -8.58 7.49
N LEU A 181 -25.65 -7.56 6.93
CA LEU A 181 -24.99 -6.41 6.32
C LEU A 181 -24.23 -5.56 7.35
N GLU A 182 -24.80 -5.34 8.54
CA GLU A 182 -24.13 -4.64 9.65
C GLU A 182 -22.88 -5.38 10.10
N LYS A 183 -22.95 -6.71 10.25
CA LYS A 183 -21.78 -7.52 10.56
C LYS A 183 -20.71 -7.39 9.49
N ARG A 184 -21.09 -7.45 8.22
CA ARG A 184 -20.15 -7.30 7.09
C ARG A 184 -19.51 -5.91 7.03
N ARG A 185 -20.26 -4.85 7.38
CA ARG A 185 -19.73 -3.49 7.56
C ARG A 185 -18.69 -3.47 8.69
N ASP A 186 -19.01 -4.06 9.84
CA ASP A 186 -18.12 -4.06 11.01
C ASP A 186 -16.84 -4.85 10.73
N ASP A 187 -16.95 -6.04 10.15
CA ASP A 187 -15.82 -6.86 9.74
C ASP A 187 -14.89 -6.11 8.75
N LEU A 188 -15.47 -5.36 7.80
CA LEU A 188 -14.71 -4.54 6.86
C LEU A 188 -14.04 -3.35 7.58
N SER A 189 -14.77 -2.67 8.46
CA SER A 189 -14.24 -1.54 9.22
C SER A 189 -13.07 -1.95 10.12
N ASP A 190 -13.22 -3.05 10.85
CA ASP A 190 -12.20 -3.58 11.75
C ASP A 190 -10.95 -4.01 10.99
N ARG A 191 -11.11 -4.68 9.84
CA ARG A 191 -9.99 -5.09 8.99
C ARG A 191 -9.15 -3.91 8.50
N PHE A 192 -9.78 -2.80 8.14
CA PHE A 192 -9.09 -1.63 7.58
C PHE A 192 -8.73 -0.54 8.61
N SER A 193 -9.20 -0.67 9.86
CA SER A 193 -8.88 0.25 10.96
C SER A 193 -7.37 0.42 11.21
N PRO A 194 -6.55 -0.66 11.20
CA PRO A 194 -5.10 -0.54 11.31
C PRO A 194 -4.47 0.28 10.16
N LEU A 195 -4.93 0.08 8.92
CA LEU A 195 -4.44 0.78 7.73
C LEU A 195 -4.77 2.28 7.77
N ARG A 196 -5.98 2.65 8.20
CA ARG A 196 -6.36 4.05 8.41
C ARG A 196 -5.53 4.72 9.50
N SER A 197 -5.24 3.98 10.57
CA SER A 197 -4.43 4.49 11.69
C SER A 197 -2.99 4.74 11.27
N GLU A 198 -2.42 3.83 10.48
CA GLU A 198 -1.10 4.00 9.88
C GLU A 198 -1.07 5.18 8.89
N LEU A 199 -2.09 5.34 8.04
CA LEU A 199 -2.16 6.48 7.12
C LEU A 199 -2.20 7.81 7.88
N ARG A 200 -3.05 7.91 8.91
CA ARG A 200 -3.12 9.09 9.79
C ARG A 200 -1.78 9.38 10.47
N ARG A 201 -1.06 8.35 10.94
CA ARG A 201 0.27 8.50 11.53
C ARG A 201 1.25 9.14 10.55
N ARG A 202 1.25 8.74 9.27
CA ARG A 202 2.11 9.31 8.22
C ARG A 202 1.75 10.74 7.88
N SER A 203 0.45 11.03 7.75
CA SER A 203 -0.04 12.38 7.48
C SER A 203 0.29 13.36 8.63
N ALA A 204 0.19 12.91 9.89
CA ALA A 204 0.53 13.73 11.06
C ALA A 204 2.06 13.95 11.21
N GLY A 205 2.88 12.99 10.80
CA GLY A 205 4.35 13.10 10.83
C GLY A 205 4.94 14.05 9.78
N GLY A 206 4.20 14.33 8.69
CA GLY A 206 4.64 15.23 7.61
C GLY A 206 4.59 16.73 7.97
N GLN A 207 3.85 17.11 9.02
CA GLN A 207 3.69 18.52 9.41
C GLN A 207 4.81 19.09 10.30
N ILE A 208 5.80 18.29 10.72
CA ILE A 208 6.84 18.74 11.68
C ILE A 208 8.12 19.28 10.99
N ARG A 209 8.19 19.35 9.65
CA ARG A 209 9.40 19.85 8.94
C ARG A 209 9.13 20.97 7.93
N GLY A 210 8.21 21.87 8.26
CA GLY A 210 7.85 23.00 7.39
C GLY A 210 7.69 24.34 8.12
N SER A 211 8.45 24.62 9.18
CA SER A 211 8.50 25.99 9.75
C SER A 211 9.77 26.21 10.59
N SER A 212 10.88 26.42 9.89
CA SER A 212 12.07 27.14 10.38
C SER A 212 12.93 27.35 9.13
N GLY A 213 12.67 28.41 8.35
CA GLY A 213 13.22 29.75 8.56
C GLY A 213 14.58 29.83 7.85
N PRO A 214 14.97 30.95 7.21
CA PRO A 214 14.55 32.33 7.46
C PRO A 214 13.62 32.93 6.38
#